data_AF-D2UGM0-F1
#
_entry.id   AF-D2UGM0-F1
#
_cell.length_a   1.000
_cell.length_b   1.000
_cell.length_c   1.000
_cell.angle_alpha   90.00
_cell.angle_beta   90.00
_cell.angle_gamma   90.00
#
_symmetry.space_group_name_H-M   'P 1'
#
loop_
_entity.id
_entity.type
_entity.pdbx_description
1 polymer ?
#
loop_
_entity_poly.entity_id
_entity_poly.type
_entity_poly.pdbx_seq_one_letter_code
_entity_poly.pdbx_strand_id
1 'polypeptide(L)'
;MRVFGRGPADLRQRLDALEEALAEQQERTHFLEGQRIRTVRQFAAMQSLVESLIRTHQRPDLMLRWWNHEVPKLIDEVSEVPEDIHAEHQVEAQAWQAMVKRYTYLIEAAANFYAQRHEDED
;
A
#
# COMPACT_ATOMS: atom_id res chain seq x y z
N MET A 1 -45.03 -41.53 4.55
CA MET A 1 -43.97 -41.24 3.55
C MET A 1 -42.76 -40.72 4.31
N ARG A 2 -41.57 -41.18 3.92
CA ARG A 2 -40.28 -41.15 4.63
C ARG A 2 -39.98 -39.86 5.43
N VAL A 3 -39.81 -40.01 6.74
CA VAL A 3 -38.96 -39.13 7.56
C VAL A 3 -37.53 -39.47 7.17
N PHE A 4 -36.94 -38.69 6.27
CA PHE A 4 -35.52 -38.83 5.94
C PHE A 4 -34.72 -38.44 7.18
N GLY A 5 -34.24 -39.44 7.90
CA GLY A 5 -33.35 -39.27 9.03
C GLY A 5 -32.08 -38.56 8.60
N ARG A 6 -31.92 -37.31 9.02
CA ARG A 6 -30.58 -36.75 9.30
C ARG A 6 -30.05 -37.50 10.51
N GLY A 7 -29.34 -38.60 10.26
CA GLY A 7 -28.74 -39.40 11.31
C GLY A 7 -27.51 -38.74 11.93
N PRO A 8 -27.02 -39.23 13.08
CA PRO A 8 -25.78 -38.78 13.71
C PRO A 8 -24.55 -38.80 12.79
N ALA A 9 -24.57 -39.63 11.75
CA ALA A 9 -23.52 -39.71 10.73
C ALA A 9 -23.46 -38.47 9.82
N ASP A 10 -24.61 -37.87 9.46
CA ASP A 10 -24.68 -36.64 8.65
C ASP A 10 -24.17 -35.43 9.46
N LEU A 11 -24.44 -35.40 10.77
CA LEU A 11 -23.92 -34.38 11.66
C LEU A 11 -22.40 -34.49 11.87
N ARG A 12 -21.87 -35.72 11.98
CA ARG A 12 -20.42 -35.94 12.05
C ARG A 12 -19.72 -35.53 10.75
N GLN A 13 -20.24 -35.94 9.61
CA GLN A 13 -19.67 -35.56 8.32
C GLN A 13 -19.65 -34.03 8.10
N ARG A 14 -20.69 -33.33 8.57
CA ARG A 14 -20.73 -31.85 8.57
C ARG A 14 -19.74 -31.24 9.54
N LEU A 15 -19.54 -31.86 10.71
CA LEU A 15 -18.53 -31.41 11.68
C LEU A 15 -17.13 -31.56 11.09
N ASP A 16 -16.81 -32.73 10.52
CA ASP A 16 -15.52 -33.01 9.88
C ASP A 16 -15.22 -32.01 8.75
N ALA A 17 -16.21 -31.72 7.90
CA ALA A 17 -16.09 -30.73 6.82
C ALA A 17 -15.89 -29.30 7.33
N LEU A 18 -16.52 -28.94 8.47
CA LEU A 18 -16.32 -27.63 9.10
C LEU A 18 -14.95 -27.51 9.77
N GLU A 19 -14.43 -28.59 10.36
CA GLU A 19 -13.09 -28.64 10.94
C GLU A 19 -12.02 -28.50 9.84
N GLU A 20 -12.20 -29.18 8.71
CA GLU A 20 -11.32 -29.06 7.54
C GLU A 20 -11.34 -27.64 6.96
N ALA A 21 -12.54 -27.07 6.75
CA ALA A 21 -12.68 -25.70 6.26
C ALA A 21 -12.09 -24.67 7.24
N LEU A 22 -12.20 -24.89 8.54
CA LEU A 22 -11.60 -24.02 9.56
C LEU A 22 -10.07 -24.09 9.50
N ALA A 23 -9.50 -25.28 9.36
CA ALA A 23 -8.05 -25.46 9.24
C ALA A 23 -7.50 -24.78 7.97
N GLU A 24 -8.17 -24.96 6.83
CA GLU A 24 -7.80 -24.30 5.57
C GLU A 24 -7.88 -22.77 5.69
N GLN A 25 -8.93 -22.26 6.33
CA GLN A 25 -9.10 -20.84 6.55
C GLN A 25 -8.01 -20.26 7.47
N GLN A 26 -7.59 -21.00 8.51
CA GLN A 26 -6.49 -20.60 9.39
C GLN A 26 -5.17 -20.54 8.63
N GLU A 27 -4.86 -21.55 7.82
CA GLU A 27 -3.65 -21.57 6.99
C GLU A 27 -3.62 -20.39 6.02
N ARG A 28 -4.74 -20.14 5.33
CA ARG A 28 -4.87 -19.00 4.41
C ARG A 28 -4.71 -17.67 5.13
N THR A 29 -5.27 -17.54 6.33
CA THR A 29 -5.12 -16.33 7.15
C THR A 29 -3.67 -16.09 7.54
N HIS A 30 -2.96 -17.12 8.01
CA HIS A 30 -1.54 -17.01 8.35
C HIS A 30 -0.66 -16.66 7.14
N PHE A 31 -0.96 -17.25 5.97
CA PHE A 31 -0.26 -16.92 4.74
C PHE A 31 -0.43 -15.45 4.36
N LEU A 32 -1.67 -14.94 4.38
CA LEU A 32 -1.99 -13.55 4.07
C LEU A 32 -1.35 -12.58 5.07
N GLU A 33 -1.33 -12.94 6.36
CA GLU A 33 -0.66 -12.14 7.39
C GLU A 33 0.85 -12.06 7.14
N GLY A 34 1.48 -13.18 6.78
CA GLY A 34 2.88 -13.22 6.38
C GLY A 34 3.18 -12.36 5.14
N GLN A 35 2.29 -12.38 4.14
CA GLN A 35 2.40 -11.50 2.98
C GLN A 35 2.28 -10.02 3.38
N ARG A 36 1.26 -9.66 4.17
CA ARG A 36 1.06 -8.29 4.67
C ARG A 36 2.30 -7.77 5.40
N ILE A 37 2.88 -8.55 6.31
CA ILE A 37 4.10 -8.15 7.05
C ILE A 37 5.26 -7.87 6.09
N ARG A 38 5.48 -8.73 5.08
CA ARG A 38 6.54 -8.53 4.09
C ARG A 38 6.31 -7.27 3.26
N THR A 39 5.10 -7.07 2.76
CA THR A 39 4.76 -5.88 1.96
C THR A 39 4.95 -4.60 2.76
N VAL A 40 4.51 -4.56 4.02
CA VAL A 40 4.72 -3.39 4.90
C VAL A 40 6.21 -3.11 5.11
N ARG A 41 7.04 -4.14 5.32
CA ARG A 41 8.49 -3.97 5.47
C ARG A 41 9.16 -3.50 4.18
N GLN A 42 8.76 -4.05 3.03
CA GLN A 42 9.28 -3.63 1.72
C GLN A 42 8.91 -2.18 1.43
N PHE A 43 7.67 -1.78 1.72
CA PHE A 43 7.22 -0.41 1.58
C PHE A 43 8.04 0.55 2.46
N ALA A 44 8.26 0.21 3.73
CA ALA A 44 9.09 1.02 4.62
C ALA A 44 10.54 1.14 4.12
N ALA A 45 11.12 0.07 3.58
CA ALA A 45 12.46 0.09 3.01
C ALA A 45 12.54 0.95 1.75
N MET A 46 11.58 0.81 0.82
CA MET A 46 11.48 1.65 -0.37
C MET A 46 11.31 3.12 0.00
N GLN A 47 10.47 3.42 0.98
CA GLN A 47 10.30 4.77 1.48
C GLN A 47 11.62 5.34 2.00
N SER A 48 12.35 4.61 2.84
CA SER A 48 13.66 5.04 3.34
C SER A 48 14.67 5.30 2.21
N LEU A 49 14.70 4.44 1.19
CA LEU A 49 15.57 4.61 0.02
C LEU A 49 15.22 5.87 -0.77
N VAL A 50 13.93 6.09 -1.06
CA VAL A 50 13.45 7.29 -1.76
C VAL A 50 13.74 8.54 -0.95
N GLU A 51 13.49 8.53 0.36
CA GLU A 51 13.82 9.65 1.26
C GLU A 51 15.32 9.97 1.23
N SER A 52 16.18 8.95 1.25
CA SER A 52 17.64 9.13 1.15
C SER A 52 18.08 9.71 -0.19
N LEU A 53 17.55 9.17 -1.30
CA LEU A 53 17.83 9.67 -2.65
C LEU A 53 17.43 11.13 -2.81
N ILE A 54 16.26 11.52 -2.29
CA ILE A 54 15.79 12.91 -2.32
C ILE A 54 16.74 13.84 -1.55
N ARG A 55 17.13 13.46 -0.33
CA ARG A 55 18.01 14.27 0.53
C ARG A 55 19.43 14.39 0.00
N THR A 56 19.90 13.42 -0.78
CA THR A 56 21.26 13.40 -1.33
C THR A 56 21.32 13.84 -2.79
N HIS A 57 20.19 14.24 -3.37
CA HIS A 57 20.11 14.62 -4.77
C HIS A 57 20.91 15.89 -5.03
N GLN A 58 21.72 15.91 -6.09
CA GLN A 58 22.59 17.06 -6.42
C GLN A 58 21.82 18.29 -6.88
N ARG A 59 20.61 18.10 -7.43
CA ARG A 59 19.73 19.16 -7.95
C ARG A 59 18.27 18.95 -7.52
N PRO A 60 17.96 19.11 -6.23
CA PRO A 60 16.60 18.87 -5.71
C PRO A 60 15.57 19.85 -6.29
N ASP A 61 16.01 21.03 -6.73
CA ASP A 61 15.22 22.03 -7.46
C ASP A 61 14.69 21.51 -8.79
N LEU A 62 15.54 20.85 -9.59
CA LEU A 62 15.13 20.26 -10.86
C LEU A 62 14.23 19.06 -10.62
N MET A 63 14.58 18.22 -9.64
CA MET A 63 13.77 17.07 -9.26
C MET A 63 12.37 17.49 -8.83
N LEU A 64 12.21 18.60 -8.10
CA LEU A 64 10.90 19.16 -7.73
C LEU A 64 10.08 19.57 -8.95
N ARG A 65 10.71 20.21 -9.95
CA ARG A 65 10.03 20.61 -11.18
C ARG A 65 9.54 19.40 -11.98
N TRP A 66 10.38 18.37 -12.10
CA TRP A 66 10.01 17.12 -12.75
C TRP A 66 8.92 16.37 -11.98
N TRP A 67 9.06 16.27 -10.66
CA TRP A 67 8.07 15.69 -9.77
C TRP A 67 6.70 16.36 -9.95
N ASN A 68 6.64 17.69 -9.91
CA ASN A 68 5.40 18.44 -10.10
C ASN A 68 4.79 18.29 -11.51
N HIS A 69 5.58 17.91 -12.52
CA HIS A 69 5.07 17.65 -13.88
C HIS A 69 4.52 16.23 -14.05
N GLU A 70 5.19 15.23 -13.47
CA GLU A 70 4.86 13.81 -13.66
C GLU A 70 3.82 13.30 -12.65
N VAL A 71 3.87 13.80 -11.42
CA VAL A 71 3.02 13.30 -10.32
C VAL A 71 1.53 13.52 -10.55
N PRO A 72 1.05 14.66 -11.09
CA PRO A 72 -0.37 14.80 -11.43
C PRO A 72 -0.84 13.72 -12.41
N LYS A 73 -0.04 13.41 -13.45
CA LYS A 73 -0.35 12.34 -14.41
C LYS A 73 -0.39 10.97 -13.73
N LEU A 74 0.57 10.71 -12.85
CA LEU A 74 0.66 9.45 -12.11
C LEU A 74 -0.49 9.30 -11.10
N ILE A 75 -0.93 10.41 -10.50
CA ILE A 75 -2.14 10.44 -9.67
C ILE A 75 -3.36 10.16 -10.54
N ASP A 76 -3.52 10.81 -11.68
CA ASP A 76 -4.67 10.60 -12.56
C ASP A 76 -4.73 9.13 -13.02
N GLU A 77 -3.61 8.55 -13.45
CA GLU A 77 -3.49 7.13 -13.82
C GLU A 77 -3.83 6.15 -12.68
N VAL A 78 -3.46 6.48 -11.43
CA VAL A 78 -3.73 5.63 -10.25
C VAL A 78 -5.11 5.92 -9.62
N SER A 79 -5.68 7.11 -9.86
CA SER A 79 -6.96 7.57 -9.31
C SER A 79 -8.13 7.36 -10.27
N GLU A 80 -7.89 6.91 -11.51
CA GLU A 80 -8.90 6.32 -12.39
C GLU A 80 -9.45 5.03 -11.77
N VAL A 81 -10.29 5.22 -10.77
CA VAL A 81 -10.96 4.20 -9.98
C VAL A 81 -12.41 4.18 -10.50
N PRO A 82 -12.83 3.16 -11.27
CA PRO A 82 -14.23 3.02 -11.70
C PRO A 82 -15.22 3.28 -10.57
N GLU A 83 -16.38 3.89 -10.84
CA GLU A 83 -17.34 4.28 -9.78
C GLU A 83 -17.91 3.09 -8.98
N ASP A 84 -17.67 1.85 -9.43
CA ASP A 84 -18.24 0.60 -8.92
C ASP A 84 -17.27 -0.28 -8.09
N ILE A 85 -16.11 0.22 -7.64
CA ILE A 85 -15.12 -0.65 -6.97
C ILE A 85 -15.27 -0.79 -5.46
N HIS A 86 -14.87 -1.97 -4.98
CA HIS A 86 -14.82 -2.35 -3.56
C HIS A 86 -14.02 -1.36 -2.71
N ALA A 87 -14.43 -1.20 -1.44
CA ALA A 87 -13.84 -0.30 -0.45
C ALA A 87 -12.31 -0.39 -0.32
N GLU A 88 -11.73 -1.55 -0.63
CA GLU A 88 -10.28 -1.79 -0.63
C GLU A 88 -9.53 -0.89 -1.64
N HIS A 89 -10.11 -0.63 -2.82
CA HIS A 89 -9.51 0.24 -3.83
C HIS A 89 -9.58 1.73 -3.45
N GLN A 90 -10.58 2.14 -2.66
CA GLN A 90 -10.63 3.50 -2.12
C GLN A 90 -9.52 3.73 -1.08
N VAL A 91 -9.26 2.73 -0.23
CA VAL A 91 -8.17 2.79 0.76
C VAL A 91 -6.81 2.87 0.06
N GLU A 92 -6.63 2.11 -1.03
CA GLU A 92 -5.42 2.16 -1.85
C GLU A 92 -5.20 3.55 -2.46
N ALA A 93 -6.21 4.14 -3.10
CA ALA A 93 -6.12 5.48 -3.67
C ALA A 93 -5.74 6.55 -2.61
N GLN A 94 -6.33 6.47 -1.41
CA GLN A 94 -5.98 7.36 -0.29
C GLN A 94 -4.54 7.18 0.19
N ALA A 95 -4.04 5.95 0.22
CA ALA A 95 -2.65 5.67 0.59
C ALA A 95 -1.67 6.27 -0.43
N TRP A 96 -1.98 6.17 -1.73
CA TRP A 96 -1.20 6.79 -2.81
C TRP A 96 -1.17 8.32 -2.68
N GLN A 97 -2.32 8.95 -2.43
CA GLN A 97 -2.39 10.41 -2.18
C GLN A 97 -1.55 10.83 -0.96
N ALA A 98 -1.59 10.08 0.13
CA ALA A 98 -0.79 10.37 1.32
C ALA A 98 0.71 10.26 1.03
N MET A 99 1.11 9.26 0.25
CA MET A 99 2.51 9.06 -0.14
C MET A 99 3.02 10.21 -1.03
N VAL A 100 2.23 10.62 -2.03
CA VAL A 100 2.59 11.76 -2.89
C VAL A 100 2.80 13.04 -2.07
N LYS A 101 1.89 13.36 -1.16
CA LYS A 101 2.02 14.54 -0.29
C LYS A 101 3.32 14.51 0.51
N ARG A 102 3.64 13.35 1.09
CA ARG A 102 4.86 13.18 1.90
C ARG A 102 6.13 13.38 1.07
N TYR A 103 6.22 12.80 -0.12
CA TYR A 103 7.41 12.98 -0.94
C TYR A 103 7.54 14.39 -1.49
N THR A 104 6.44 15.00 -1.94
CA THR A 104 6.44 16.41 -2.38
C THR A 104 7.05 17.32 -1.30
N TYR A 105 6.58 17.19 -0.05
CA TYR A 105 7.12 17.95 1.08
C TYR A 105 8.63 17.73 1.28
N LEU A 106 9.11 16.49 1.17
CA LEU A 106 10.54 16.20 1.36
C LEU A 106 11.41 16.80 0.26
N ILE A 107 10.92 16.80 -0.98
CA ILE A 107 11.62 17.39 -2.12
C ILE A 107 11.67 18.91 -1.97
N GLU A 108 10.57 19.54 -1.57
CA GLU A 108 10.52 20.98 -1.27
C GLU A 108 11.47 21.35 -0.12
N ALA A 109 11.48 20.58 0.97
CA ALA A 109 12.36 20.80 2.10
C ALA A 109 13.84 20.69 1.69
N ALA A 110 14.19 19.70 0.86
CA ALA A 110 15.53 19.57 0.31
C ALA A 110 15.88 20.78 -0.58
N ALA A 111 15.00 21.16 -1.52
CA ALA A 111 15.23 22.30 -2.41
C ALA A 111 15.47 23.61 -1.63
N ASN A 112 14.66 23.87 -0.60
CA ASN A 112 14.80 25.06 0.24
C ASN A 112 16.12 25.06 1.04
N PHE A 113 16.54 23.92 1.59
CA PHE A 113 17.81 23.81 2.31
C PHE A 113 19.02 24.15 1.42
N TYR A 114 19.04 23.64 0.18
CA TYR A 114 20.13 23.92 -0.76
C TYR A 114 20.09 25.37 -1.28
N ALA A 115 18.90 25.96 -1.45
CA ALA A 115 18.77 27.38 -1.83
C ALA A 115 19.36 28.31 -0.75
N GLN A 116 19.05 28.07 0.52
CA GLN A 116 19.59 28.85 1.64
C GLN A 116 21.12 28.73 1.76
N ARG A 117 21.67 27.53 1.52
CA ARG A 117 23.12 27.29 1.51
C ARG A 117 23.85 28.08 0.41
N HIS A 118 23.23 28.27 -0.75
CA HIS A 118 23.81 29.04 -1.84
C HIS A 118 23.72 30.56 -1.60
N GLU A 119 22.70 31.04 -0.89
CA GLU A 119 22.59 32.44 -0.48
C GLU A 119 23.61 32.84 0.59
N ASP A 120 24.07 31.91 1.43
CA ASP A 120 25.10 32.13 2.46
C ASP A 120 26.55 32.06 1.91
N GLU A 121 26.74 31.60 0.66
CA GLU A 121 28.05 31.45 0.00
C GLU A 121 28.40 32.59 -0.99
N ASP A 122 27.44 33.48 -1.30
CA ASP A 122 27.58 34.68 -2.17
C ASP A 122 27.77 35.98 -1.36
#